data_AF-A0AAU1BEW6-F1
#
_entry.id   AF-A0AAU1BEW6-F1
#
_cell.length_a   1.000
_cell.length_b   1.000
_cell.length_c   1.000
_cell.angle_alpha   90.00
_cell.angle_beta   90.00
_cell.angle_gamma   90.00
#
_symmetry.space_group_name_H-M   'P 1'
#
loop_
_entity.id
_entity.type
_entity.pdbx_description
1 polymer ?
#
loop_
_entity_poly.entity_id
_entity_poly.type
_entity_poly.pdbx_seq_one_letter_code
_entity_poly.pdbx_strand_id
1 'polypeptide(L)' 'MPVPVHAGDCWDAQKRCTVMSVKEARRALAEGVAACPHCRPDAALGMLELAGTTGWGDEP' A
#
# COMPACT_ATOMS: atom_id res chain seq x y z
N MET A 1 14.13 -10.30 -0.67
CA MET A 1 13.30 -9.20 -1.19
C MET A 1 12.02 -9.16 -0.36
N PRO A 2 11.63 -8.03 0.25
CA PRO A 2 10.42 -7.96 1.06
C PRO A 2 9.18 -8.25 0.21
N VAL A 3 8.24 -9.01 0.77
CA VAL A 3 6.95 -9.26 0.13
C VAL A 3 6.08 -8.02 0.34
N PRO A 4 5.52 -7.40 -0.71
CA PRO A 4 4.66 -6.24 -0.54
C PRO A 4 3.38 -6.60 0.22
N VAL A 5 2.75 -5.62 0.85
CA VAL A 5 1.43 -5.83 1.47
C VAL A 5 0.40 -6.04 0.35
N HIS A 6 -0.50 -6.99 0.54
CA HIS A 6 -1.60 -7.30 -0.38
C HIS A 6 -2.96 -7.19 0.31
N ALA A 7 -4.01 -6.96 -0.48
CA ALA A 7 -5.39 -7.21 -0.06
C ALA A 7 -5.70 -8.71 -0.12
N GLY A 8 -6.64 -9.17 0.71
CA GLY A 8 -6.93 -10.59 0.90
C GLY A 8 -7.44 -11.34 -0.34
N ASP A 9 -7.87 -10.62 -1.37
CA ASP A 9 -8.38 -11.11 -2.65
C ASP A 9 -7.39 -10.91 -3.82
N CYS A 10 -6.15 -10.49 -3.54
CA CYS A 10 -5.16 -10.27 -4.58
C CYS A 10 -4.68 -11.59 -5.20
N TRP A 11 -4.85 -11.72 -6.52
CA TRP A 11 -4.42 -12.88 -7.30
C TRP A 11 -2.90 -13.14 -7.20
N ASP A 12 -2.11 -12.09 -6.97
CA ASP A 12 -0.64 -12.15 -6.85
C ASP A 12 -0.16 -12.31 -5.39
N ALA A 13 -1.05 -12.38 -4.40
CA ALA A 13 -0.62 -12.56 -3.00
C ALA A 13 0.20 -13.86 -2.79
N GLN A 14 0.11 -14.84 -3.70
CA GLN A 14 0.93 -16.05 -3.79
C GLN A 14 1.08 -16.85 -2.48
N LYS A 15 1.70 -18.03 -2.57
CA LYS A 15 1.86 -18.99 -1.45
C LYS A 15 2.80 -18.52 -0.33
N ARG A 16 3.36 -17.31 -0.42
CA ARG A 16 4.40 -16.78 0.48
C ARG A 16 3.92 -15.61 1.34
N CYS A 17 2.64 -15.23 1.25
CA CYS A 17 2.07 -14.23 2.14
C CYS A 17 1.62 -14.85 3.47
N THR A 18 1.88 -14.14 4.56
CA THR A 18 1.29 -14.40 5.87
C THR A 18 0.09 -13.48 6.04
N VAL A 19 -1.07 -14.05 6.40
CA VAL A 19 -2.26 -13.26 6.72
C VAL A 19 -1.97 -12.43 7.97
N MET A 20 -2.35 -11.15 7.91
CA MET A 20 -2.26 -10.23 9.04
C MET A 20 -3.56 -9.45 9.15
N SER A 21 -3.80 -8.88 10.33
CA SER A 21 -4.94 -8.00 10.56
C SER A 21 -4.81 -6.69 9.77
N VAL A 22 -5.94 -6.01 9.57
CA VAL A 22 -5.99 -4.67 8.97
C VAL A 22 -5.07 -3.68 9.71
N LYS A 23 -5.01 -3.78 11.05
CA LYS A 23 -4.14 -2.91 11.86
C LYS A 23 -2.65 -3.17 11.60
N GLU A 24 -2.25 -4.44 11.50
CA GLU A 24 -0.88 -4.82 11.16
C GLU A 24 -0.51 -4.39 9.74
N ALA A 25 -1.43 -4.54 8.78
CA ALA A 25 -1.22 -4.08 7.41
C ALA A 25 -0.98 -2.57 7.35
N ARG A 26 -1.81 -1.77 8.05
CA ARG A 26 -1.61 -0.32 8.16
C ARG A 26 -0.25 0.04 8.76
N ARG A 27 0.15 -0.66 9.83
CA ARG A 27 1.45 -0.44 10.48
C ARG A 27 2.61 -0.78 9.53
N ALA A 28 2.56 -1.92 8.85
CA ALA A 28 3.61 -2.34 7.93
C ALA A 28 3.80 -1.33 6.79
N LEU A 29 2.69 -0.85 6.22
CA LEU A 29 2.72 0.19 5.19
C LEU A 29 3.29 1.52 5.72
N ALA A 30 2.92 1.91 6.95
CA ALA A 30 3.47 3.10 7.61
C ALA A 30 4.97 2.98 7.95
N GLU A 31 5.46 1.76 8.18
CA GLU A 31 6.88 1.44 8.41
C GLU A 31 7.70 1.35 7.11
N GLY A 32 7.07 1.58 5.95
CA GLY A 32 7.75 1.64 4.65
C GLY A 32 7.74 0.31 3.87
N VAL A 33 6.98 -0.69 4.30
CA VAL A 33 6.73 -1.87 3.46
C VAL A 33 5.92 -1.45 2.24
N ALA A 34 6.37 -1.85 1.05
CA ALA A 34 5.71 -1.48 -0.19
C ALA A 34 4.28 -2.05 -0.26
N ALA A 35 3.34 -1.26 -0.77
CA ALA A 35 2.02 -1.73 -1.14
C ALA A 35 2.08 -2.46 -2.49
N CYS A 36 1.32 -3.54 -2.66
CA CYS A 36 1.17 -4.18 -3.96
C CYS A 36 0.51 -3.19 -4.95
N PRO A 37 1.12 -2.93 -6.13
CA PRO A 37 0.58 -1.99 -7.09
C PRO A 37 -0.71 -2.48 -7.76
N HIS A 38 -0.99 -3.79 -7.73
CA HIS A 38 -2.18 -4.38 -8.35
C HIS A 38 -3.44 -4.24 -7.51
N CYS A 39 -3.38 -4.62 -6.23
CA CYS A 39 -4.55 -4.57 -5.33
C CYS A 39 -4.60 -3.30 -4.48
N ARG A 40 -3.55 -2.47 -4.49
CA ARG A 40 -3.47 -1.16 -3.81
C ARG A 40 -4.08 -1.19 -2.40
N PRO A 41 -3.54 -2.02 -1.49
CA PRO A 41 -4.10 -2.15 -0.14
C PRO A 41 -4.01 -0.84 0.65
N ASP A 42 -3.03 0.01 0.36
CA ASP A 42 -2.94 1.38 0.86
C ASP A 42 -4.19 2.21 0.52
N ALA A 43 -4.69 2.10 -0.71
CA ALA A 43 -5.92 2.76 -1.15
C ALA A 43 -7.16 2.15 -0.50
N ALA A 44 -7.25 0.81 -0.49
CA ALA A 44 -8.36 0.07 0.12
C ALA A 44 -8.48 0.34 1.63
N LEU A 45 -7.34 0.60 2.29
CA LEU A 45 -7.27 0.96 3.71
C LEU A 45 -7.43 2.46 3.96
N GLY A 46 -7.59 3.28 2.92
CA GLY A 46 -7.79 4.72 3.03
C GLY A 46 -6.55 5.48 3.51
N MET A 47 -5.34 5.00 3.22
CA MET A 47 -4.10 5.63 3.69
C MET A 47 -3.49 6.64 2.69
N LEU A 48 -4.09 6.76 1.50
CA LEU A 48 -3.71 7.76 0.51
C LEU A 48 -4.37 9.10 0.83
N GLU A 49 -4.11 9.64 2.01
CA GLU A 49 -4.61 10.96 2.38
C GLU A 49 -3.62 12.04 1.89
N LEU A 50 -3.99 12.71 0.79
CA LEU A 50 -3.51 14.01 0.31
C LEU A 50 -1.99 14.20 0.13
N ALA A 51 -1.31 13.33 -0.61
CA ALA A 51 -0.04 13.67 -1.26
C ALA A 51 -0.31 14.16 -2.69
N GLY A 52 -0.84 15.37 -2.88
CA GLY A 52 -1.10 15.85 -4.24
C GLY A 52 -1.73 17.23 -4.46
N THR A 53 -1.97 18.07 -3.45
CA THR A 53 -2.36 19.48 -3.68
C THR A 53 -1.22 20.48 -3.49
N THR A 54 0.01 20.05 -3.24
CA THR A 54 1.15 20.97 -3.24
C THR A 54 1.80 21.01 -4.62
N GLY A 55 1.26 21.91 -5.44
CA GLY A 55 1.92 22.71 -6.46
C GLY A 55 3.14 22.11 -7.17
N TRP A 56 2.93 21.60 -8.38
CA TRP A 56 3.89 21.87 -9.46
C TRP A 56 3.50 23.22 -10.04
N GLY A 57 4.18 24.25 -9.55
CA GLY A 57 4.17 25.57 -10.16
C GLY A 57 4.89 25.53 -11.51
N ASP A 58 4.36 26.32 -12.44
CA ASP A 58 4.96 26.80 -13.66
C ASP A 58 6.50 26.83 -13.63
N GLU A 59 7.13 26.23 -14.64
CA GLU A 59 8.43 26.70 -15.15
C GLU A 59 8.19 27.32 -16.55
N PRO A 60 8.90 28.43 -16.89
CA PRO A 60 8.54 29.36 -17.97
C PRO A 60 8.73 28.83 -19.40
#